data_AF-A0A182P4I5-F1
#
_entry.id   AF-A0A182P4I5-F1
#
_cell.length_a   1.000
_cell.length_b   1.000
_cell.length_c   1.000
_cell.angle_alpha   90.00
_cell.angle_beta   90.00
_cell.angle_gamma   90.00
#
_symmetry.space_group_name_H-M   'P 1'
#
loop_
_entity.id
_entity.type
_entity.pdbx_description
1 polymer ?
#
loop_
_entity_poly.entity_id
_entity_poly.type
_entity_poly.pdbx_seq_one_letter_code
_entity_poly.pdbx_strand_id
1 'polypeptide(L)'
;MPAIEATIKNRDATEAVSQEVTSSNMSELITSIKAVKESLNNLLTAIVVQEASSDDARKARTEGATEEGGEDDESSDEPEASDKESNKRQKV
;
A
#
# COMPACT_ATOMS: atom_id res chain seq x y z
N MET A 1 -13.65 29.58 7.90
CA MET A 1 -13.01 29.11 9.14
C MET A 1 -11.74 28.36 8.74
N PRO A 2 -10.66 28.40 9.54
CA PRO A 2 -9.49 27.59 9.26
C PRO A 2 -9.83 26.09 9.32
N ALA A 3 -9.21 25.29 8.47
CA ALA A 3 -9.40 23.84 8.43
C ALA A 3 -8.03 23.14 8.40
N ILE A 4 -7.98 21.95 8.99
CA ILE A 4 -6.86 21.03 8.85
C ILE A 4 -7.29 20.00 7.81
N GLU A 5 -6.52 19.91 6.74
CA GLU A 5 -6.77 18.98 5.63
C GLU A 5 -5.64 17.97 5.53
N ALA A 6 -6.01 16.73 5.25
CA ALA A 6 -5.08 15.66 4.95
C ALA A 6 -5.63 14.81 3.80
N THR A 7 -4.76 14.39 2.89
CA THR A 7 -5.12 13.57 1.74
C THR A 7 -4.21 12.36 1.69
N ILE A 8 -4.80 11.18 1.58
CA ILE A 8 -4.10 9.92 1.35
C ILE A 8 -4.42 9.48 -0.08
N LYS A 9 -3.37 9.19 -0.85
CA LYS A 9 -3.51 8.62 -2.20
C LYS A 9 -2.96 7.20 -2.17
N ASN A 10 -3.78 6.24 -2.55
CA ASN A 10 -3.32 4.91 -2.91
C ASN A 10 -3.50 4.70 -4.42
N ARG A 11 -3.22 3.49 -4.92
CA ARG A 11 -3.20 3.21 -6.35
C ARG A 11 -4.57 3.42 -7.03
N ASP A 12 -5.66 3.20 -6.28
CA ASP A 12 -7.02 3.08 -6.83
C ASP A 12 -8.03 4.08 -6.20
N ALA A 13 -7.62 4.82 -5.17
CA ALA A 13 -8.47 5.73 -4.41
C ALA A 13 -7.70 6.94 -3.87
N THR A 14 -8.42 8.05 -3.70
CA THR A 14 -7.96 9.22 -2.97
C THR A 14 -8.94 9.50 -1.86
N GLU A 15 -8.46 9.43 -0.63
CA GLU A 15 -9.25 9.66 0.58
C GLU A 15 -8.81 10.98 1.21
N ALA A 16 -9.78 11.77 1.68
CA ALA A 16 -9.54 13.07 2.28
C ALA A 16 -10.18 13.16 3.66
N VAL A 17 -9.41 13.67 4.63
CA VAL A 17 -9.89 14.04 5.96
C VAL A 17 -9.81 15.55 6.06
N SER A 18 -10.95 16.20 6.32
CA SER A 18 -11.03 17.64 6.58
C SER A 18 -11.68 17.86 7.94
N GLN A 19 -11.05 18.68 8.77
CA GLN A 19 -11.58 19.07 10.06
C GLN A 19 -11.57 20.58 10.20
N GLU A 20 -12.77 21.15 10.36
CA GLU A 20 -12.93 22.56 10.68
C GLU A 20 -12.37 22.85 12.07
N VAL A 21 -11.55 23.90 12.16
CA VAL A 21 -11.01 24.38 13.42
C VAL A 21 -11.85 25.57 13.86
N THR A 22 -12.59 25.38 14.95
CA THR A 22 -13.52 26.37 15.49
C THR A 22 -12.84 27.45 16.33
N SER A 23 -11.54 27.34 16.63
CA SER A 23 -10.93 28.11 17.73
C SER A 23 -9.85 29.10 17.35
N SER A 24 -9.70 30.08 18.25
CA SER A 24 -8.63 31.08 18.28
C SER A 24 -7.50 30.73 19.27
N ASN A 25 -7.58 29.59 19.99
CA ASN A 25 -6.63 29.23 21.04
C ASN A 25 -5.88 27.92 20.75
N MET A 26 -4.66 27.83 21.26
CA MET A 26 -3.73 26.75 20.90
C MET A 26 -4.16 25.38 21.42
N SER A 27 -4.90 25.32 22.54
CA SER A 27 -5.36 24.07 23.14
C SER A 27 -6.38 23.34 22.26
N GLU A 28 -7.35 24.08 21.74
CA GLU A 28 -8.35 23.55 20.82
C GLU A 28 -7.75 23.19 19.45
N LEU A 29 -6.73 23.95 18.99
CA LEU A 29 -5.96 23.58 17.80
C LEU A 29 -5.24 22.24 18.01
N ILE A 30 -4.57 22.06 19.15
CA ILE A 30 -3.91 20.78 19.50
C ILE A 30 -4.91 19.63 19.54
N THR A 31 -6.09 19.86 20.11
CA THR A 31 -7.17 18.86 20.16
C THR A 31 -7.64 18.49 18.75
N SER A 32 -7.84 19.48 17.88
CA SER A 32 -8.22 19.25 16.49
C SER A 32 -7.16 18.47 15.72
N ILE A 33 -5.88 18.78 15.91
CA ILE A 33 -4.76 18.04 15.31
C ILE A 33 -4.74 16.58 15.78
N LYS A 34 -4.99 16.33 17.08
CA LYS A 34 -5.07 14.95 17.61
C LYS A 34 -6.20 14.16 16.98
N ALA A 35 -7.37 14.77 16.82
CA ALA A 35 -8.51 14.12 16.16
C ALA A 35 -8.20 13.76 14.71
N VAL A 36 -7.64 14.69 13.92
CA VAL A 36 -7.21 14.40 12.54
C VAL A 36 -6.18 13.27 12.48
N LYS A 37 -5.19 13.27 13.39
CA LYS A 37 -4.18 12.20 13.47
C LYS A 37 -4.82 10.84 13.71
N GLU A 38 -5.77 10.76 14.63
CA GLU A 38 -6.47 9.50 14.94
C GLU A 38 -7.28 9.00 13.74
N SER A 39 -8.02 9.90 13.08
CA SER A 39 -8.77 9.57 11.86
C SER A 39 -7.85 9.06 10.74
N LEU A 40 -6.69 9.70 10.54
CA LEU A 40 -5.71 9.26 9.54
C LEU A 40 -5.11 7.89 9.88
N ASN A 41 -4.81 7.62 11.15
CA ASN A 41 -4.32 6.31 11.56
C ASN A 41 -5.36 5.21 11.31
N ASN A 42 -6.62 5.47 11.61
CA ASN A 42 -7.70 4.52 11.35
C ASN A 42 -7.87 4.26 9.86
N LEU A 43 -7.80 5.32 9.04
CA LEU A 43 -7.89 5.22 7.58
C LEU A 43 -6.70 4.45 6.99
N LEU A 44 -5.48 4.73 7.42
CA LEU A 44 -4.28 3.98 7.00
C LEU A 44 -4.39 2.50 7.38
N THR A 45 -4.86 2.20 8.59
CA THR A 45 -5.06 0.83 9.05
C THR A 45 -6.08 0.11 8.16
N ALA A 46 -7.19 0.77 7.83
CA ALA A 46 -8.21 0.20 6.94
C ALA A 46 -7.64 -0.08 5.54
N ILE A 47 -6.86 0.85 4.98
CA ILE A 47 -6.20 0.66 3.67
C ILE A 47 -5.26 -0.55 3.72
N VAL A 48 -4.41 -0.67 4.74
CA VAL A 48 -3.48 -1.81 4.89
C VAL A 48 -4.22 -3.13 5.00
N VAL A 49 -5.32 -3.19 5.77
CA VAL A 49 -6.15 -4.41 5.88
C VAL A 49 -6.81 -4.75 4.55
N GLN A 50 -7.29 -3.75 3.81
CA GLN A 50 -7.89 -3.94 2.49
C GLN A 50 -6.87 -4.45 1.46
N GLU A 51 -5.66 -3.90 1.45
CA GLU A 51 -4.58 -4.35 0.57
C GLU A 51 -4.17 -5.79 0.90
N ALA A 52 -3.98 -6.11 2.19
CA ALA A 52 -3.61 -7.46 2.63
C ALA A 52 -4.67 -8.51 2.27
N SER A 53 -5.95 -8.19 2.43
CA SER A 53 -7.06 -9.09 2.05
C SER A 53 -7.22 -9.24 0.53
N SER A 54 -6.85 -8.22 -0.24
CA SER A 54 -6.93 -8.25 -1.70
C SER A 54 -5.81 -9.08 -2.34
N ASP A 55 -4.60 -9.06 -1.76
CA ASP A 55 -3.50 -9.93 -2.20
C ASP A 55 -3.75 -11.41 -1.86
N ASP A 56 -4.40 -11.69 -0.72
CA ASP A 56 -4.76 -13.06 -0.33
C ASP A 56 -5.87 -13.65 -1.24
N ALA A 57 -6.86 -12.83 -1.61
CA ALA A 57 -7.92 -13.21 -2.54
C ALA A 57 -7.42 -13.52 -3.97
N ARG A 58 -6.30 -12.91 -4.41
CA ARG A 58 -5.69 -13.21 -5.71
C ARG A 58 -4.96 -14.55 -5.73
N LYS A 59 -4.60 -15.12 -4.58
CA LYS A 59 -3.92 -16.41 -4.48
C LYS A 59 -4.90 -17.60 -4.44
N ALA A 60 -6.15 -17.37 -4.05
CA ALA A 60 -7.13 -18.43 -3.84
C ALA A 60 -7.91 -18.89 -5.10
N ARG A 61 -7.61 -18.37 -6.31
CA ARG A 61 -8.41 -18.65 -7.52
C ARG A 61 -7.74 -19.58 -8.55
N THR A 62 -6.82 -20.44 -8.14
CA THR A 62 -6.14 -21.40 -9.05
C THR A 62 -5.98 -22.82 -8.53
N GLU A 63 -6.70 -23.24 -7.50
CA GLU A 63 -6.70 -24.66 -7.08
C GLU A 63 -8.12 -25.21 -7.03
N GLY A 64 -8.65 -25.49 -8.22
CA GLY A 64 -9.99 -26.03 -8.40
C GLY A 64 -10.19 -26.57 -9.81
N ALA A 65 -9.25 -27.40 -10.29
CA ALA A 65 -9.42 -28.21 -11.49
C ALA A 65 -8.93 -29.64 -11.21
N THR A 66 -9.92 -30.47 -10.90
CA THR A 66 -10.05 -31.94 -10.97
C THR A 66 -8.95 -32.75 -11.66
N GLU A 67 -8.54 -33.81 -10.94
CA GLU A 67 -8.16 -35.18 -11.36
C GLU A 67 -7.19 -35.45 -12.53
N GLU A 68 -6.09 -36.11 -12.15
CA GLU A 68 -5.51 -37.34 -12.77
C GLU A 68 -5.28 -37.34 -14.28
N GLY A 69 -4.02 -37.21 -14.69
CA GLY A 69 -3.59 -37.68 -16.01
C GLY A 69 -2.19 -37.27 -16.43
N GLY A 70 -1.24 -38.20 -16.35
CA GLY A 70 -0.25 -38.38 -17.41
C GLY A 70 1.12 -37.76 -17.16
N GLU A 71 2.10 -38.66 -17.12
CA GLU A 71 3.55 -38.48 -17.07
C GLU A 71 4.11 -37.72 -18.29
N ASP A 72 5.35 -37.26 -18.15
CA ASP A 72 6.31 -36.82 -19.17
C ASP A 72 6.05 -35.48 -19.89
N ASP A 73 6.94 -34.50 -19.69
CA ASP A 73 8.08 -34.36 -20.60
C ASP A 73 9.10 -33.35 -20.05
N GLU A 74 10.37 -33.70 -20.20
CA GLU A 74 11.52 -32.90 -19.85
C GLU A 74 11.65 -31.70 -20.81
N SER A 75 11.82 -30.49 -20.29
CA SER A 75 12.68 -29.52 -20.97
C SER A 75 13.21 -28.46 -20.01
N SER A 76 14.43 -28.75 -19.59
CA SER A 76 15.48 -27.81 -19.23
C SER A 76 15.52 -26.60 -20.17
N ASP A 77 15.46 -25.40 -19.60
CA ASP A 77 16.14 -24.24 -20.18
C ASP A 77 16.48 -23.25 -19.05
N GLU A 78 17.74 -23.25 -18.61
CA GLU A 78 18.31 -22.24 -17.73
C GLU A 78 18.45 -20.93 -18.51
N PRO A 79 17.96 -19.77 -18.03
CA PRO A 79 18.33 -18.52 -18.67
C PRO A 79 19.73 -18.10 -18.24
N GLU A 80 20.59 -17.93 -19.25
CA GLU A 80 21.97 -17.49 -19.15
C GLU A 80 22.16 -16.16 -18.40
N ALA A 81 23.34 -16.04 -17.79
CA ALA A 81 23.83 -14.93 -16.99
C ALA A 81 23.71 -13.57 -17.68
N SER A 82 22.89 -12.67 -17.13
CA SER A 82 22.83 -11.27 -17.55
C SER A 82 23.80 -10.40 -16.73
N ASP A 83 24.79 -9.91 -17.46
CA ASP A 83 25.44 -8.60 -17.40
C ASP A 83 26.06 -8.09 -16.09
N LYS A 84 27.39 -8.16 -16.06
CA LYS A 84 28.25 -7.29 -15.24
C LYS A 84 28.25 -5.87 -15.83
N GLU A 85 27.55 -4.94 -15.18
CA GLU A 85 27.90 -3.52 -15.28
C GLU A 85 27.98 -2.88 -13.88
N SER A 86 29.14 -3.10 -13.25
CA SER A 86 29.52 -2.41 -12.01
C SER A 86 29.74 -0.94 -12.30
N ASN A 87 28.69 -0.15 -12.12
CA ASN A 87 28.71 1.31 -12.17
C ASN A 87 29.56 1.85 -11.01
N LYS A 88 30.87 2.06 -11.25
CA LYS A 88 31.78 2.68 -10.29
C LYS A 88 31.45 4.16 -10.15
N ARG A 89 30.85 4.50 -9.00
CA ARG A 89 30.71 5.84 -8.46
C ARG A 89 32.08 6.55 -8.35
N GLN A 90 32.14 7.74 -8.94
CA GLN A 90 32.67 9.01 -8.42
C GLN A 90 33.71 8.95 -7.28
N LYS A 91 34.86 9.62 -7.49
CA LYS A 91 35.57 10.29 -6.39
C LYS A 91 36.22 11.60 -6.88
N VAL A 92 36.00 12.61 -6.05
CA VAL A 92 36.54 13.98 -5.94
C VAL A 92 37.94 14.15 -6.53
#